data_AF-A0A9C7TFD5-F1
#
_entry.id   AF-A0A9C7TFD5-F1
#
_cell.length_a   1.000
_cell.length_b   1.000
_cell.length_c   1.000
_cell.angle_alpha   90.00
_cell.angle_beta   90.00
_cell.angle_gamma   90.00
#
_symmetry.space_group_name_H-M   'P 1'
#
loop_
_entity.id
_entity.type
_entity.pdbx_description
1 polymer ?
#
loop_
_entity_poly.entity_id
_entity_poly.type
_entity_poly.pdbx_seq_one_letter_code
_entity_poly.pdbx_strand_id
1 'polypeptide(L)'
;MGQYWKVVNLDKREYVDPHKVGAGLKLWEQVANHPGTGTALVILCAAQREVRGGGDLDMDENWHGPERTFPEHNASPGPMPEDYPEIAKAVIGRWAGDRIALVGDYAERSDLPPRFNADLIYDLCEPEETIREAIEYYRKYAEEWNRKDMAKKADRLEKELEEKGPYRDISDMVARVIEHELCGKYVGDGWRTFEFHED
;
A
#
# COMPACT_ATOMS: atom_id res chain seq x y z
N MET A 1 -15.80 9.26 -15.64
CA MET A 1 -15.20 8.36 -14.62
C MET A 1 -13.77 8.07 -15.04
N GLY A 2 -12.86 7.92 -14.09
CA GLY A 2 -11.44 7.62 -14.35
C GLY A 2 -11.06 6.29 -13.71
N GLN A 3 -9.91 5.75 -14.11
CA GLN A 3 -9.36 4.49 -13.60
C GLN A 3 -8.72 4.68 -12.22
N TYR A 4 -8.89 3.69 -11.34
CA TYR A 4 -8.31 3.63 -10.01
C TYR A 4 -7.14 2.66 -9.97
N TRP A 5 -6.15 2.93 -9.13
CA TRP A 5 -4.86 2.23 -9.13
C TRP A 5 -4.42 1.85 -7.74
N LYS A 6 -3.85 0.66 -7.59
CA LYS A 6 -3.20 0.19 -6.36
C LYS A 6 -1.75 -0.20 -6.66
N VAL A 7 -0.85 0.09 -5.73
CA VAL A 7 0.52 -0.43 -5.77
C VAL A 7 0.53 -1.80 -5.11
N VAL A 8 1.13 -2.77 -5.80
CA VAL A 8 1.18 -4.16 -5.35
C VAL A 8 2.58 -4.73 -5.44
N ASN A 9 2.92 -5.59 -4.50
CA ASN A 9 4.05 -6.50 -4.57
C ASN A 9 3.55 -7.88 -5.03
N LEU A 10 3.99 -8.30 -6.21
CA LEU A 10 3.57 -9.54 -6.86
C LEU A 10 4.23 -10.79 -6.27
N ASP A 11 5.38 -10.64 -5.61
CA ASP A 11 6.10 -11.73 -4.94
C ASP A 11 5.47 -12.09 -3.60
N LYS A 12 5.15 -11.07 -2.81
CA LYS A 12 4.58 -11.24 -1.46
C LYS A 12 3.06 -11.26 -1.42
N ARG A 13 2.41 -10.90 -2.54
CA ARG A 13 0.96 -10.61 -2.60
C ARG A 13 0.54 -9.61 -1.53
N GLU A 14 1.20 -8.46 -1.53
CA GLU A 14 0.91 -7.35 -0.62
C GLU A 14 0.51 -6.11 -1.43
N TYR A 15 -0.25 -5.21 -0.83
CA TYR A 15 -0.60 -3.94 -1.46
C TYR A 15 -0.67 -2.80 -0.45
N VAL A 16 -0.58 -1.58 -0.98
CA VAL A 16 -0.86 -0.34 -0.25
C VAL A 16 -2.10 0.30 -0.86
N ASP A 17 -3.10 0.53 -0.03
CA ASP A 17 -4.29 1.33 -0.33
C ASP A 17 -3.91 2.82 -0.30
N PRO A 18 -3.99 3.54 -1.43
CA PRO A 18 -3.68 4.96 -1.50
C PRO A 18 -4.44 5.81 -0.47
N HIS A 19 -5.72 5.49 -0.24
CA HIS A 19 -6.57 6.25 0.66
C HIS A 19 -6.08 6.18 2.12
N LYS A 20 -5.53 5.04 2.54
CA LYS A 20 -4.99 4.84 3.90
C LYS A 20 -3.66 5.55 4.14
N VAL A 21 -2.96 5.94 3.08
CA VAL A 21 -1.71 6.72 3.12
C VAL A 21 -1.89 8.14 2.58
N GLY A 22 -3.13 8.64 2.53
CA GLY A 22 -3.42 10.04 2.25
C GLY A 22 -3.48 10.44 0.78
N ALA A 23 -3.42 9.50 -0.15
CA ALA A 23 -3.46 9.75 -1.58
C ALA A 23 -4.81 9.35 -2.20
N GLY A 24 -5.22 10.03 -3.28
CA GLY A 24 -6.38 9.61 -4.09
C GLY A 24 -6.10 8.36 -4.92
N LEU A 25 -7.15 7.69 -5.41
CA LEU A 25 -7.03 6.45 -6.18
C LEU A 25 -6.58 6.63 -7.64
N LYS A 26 -6.70 7.84 -8.23
CA LYS A 26 -6.29 8.03 -9.62
C LYS A 26 -4.78 8.15 -9.72
N LEU A 27 -4.20 7.65 -10.82
CA LEU A 27 -2.75 7.65 -11.01
C LEU A 27 -2.13 9.05 -10.86
N TRP A 28 -2.77 10.08 -11.41
CA TRP A 28 -2.32 11.48 -11.26
C TRP A 28 -2.35 11.98 -9.82
N GLU A 29 -3.39 11.61 -9.06
CA GLU A 29 -3.52 12.00 -7.65
C GLU A 29 -2.36 11.39 -6.84
N GLN A 30 -2.02 10.12 -7.09
CA GLN A 30 -0.91 9.44 -6.41
C GLN A 30 0.46 10.03 -6.74
N VAL A 31 0.67 10.49 -7.99
CA VAL A 31 1.91 11.15 -8.41
C VAL A 31 2.09 12.51 -7.73
N ALA A 32 0.99 13.27 -7.55
CA ALA A 32 1.05 14.63 -7.06
C ALA A 32 1.01 14.75 -5.51
N ASN A 33 0.65 13.69 -4.80
CA ASN A 33 0.40 13.73 -3.36
C ASN A 33 1.67 13.59 -2.51
N HIS A 34 1.75 14.34 -1.40
CA HIS A 34 2.78 14.17 -0.37
C HIS A 34 2.27 14.51 1.04
N PRO A 35 2.49 13.63 2.05
CA PRO A 35 2.93 12.25 1.89
C PRO A 35 1.86 11.37 1.25
N GLY A 36 2.26 10.29 0.60
CA GLY A 36 1.34 9.44 -0.16
C GLY A 36 1.96 8.13 -0.61
N THR A 37 1.37 7.53 -1.64
CA THR A 37 1.89 6.30 -2.26
C THR A 37 3.36 6.39 -2.68
N GLY A 38 3.81 7.56 -3.15
CA GLY A 38 5.22 7.78 -3.50
C GLY A 38 6.15 7.65 -2.29
N THR A 39 5.78 8.25 -1.15
CA THR A 39 6.51 8.12 0.12
C THR A 39 6.57 6.65 0.57
N ALA A 40 5.42 5.96 0.52
CA ALA A 40 5.33 4.54 0.85
C ALA A 40 6.29 3.68 0.01
N LEU A 41 6.36 3.91 -1.30
CA LEU A 41 7.24 3.19 -2.21
C LEU A 41 8.72 3.40 -1.87
N VAL A 42 9.15 4.62 -1.55
CA VAL A 42 10.54 4.91 -1.15
C VAL A 42 10.91 4.11 0.10
N ILE A 43 10.06 4.11 1.12
CA ILE A 43 10.26 3.37 2.37
C ILE A 43 10.32 1.86 2.10
N LEU A 44 9.33 1.31 1.38
CA LEU A 44 9.21 -0.13 1.12
C LEU A 44 10.34 -0.67 0.24
N CYS A 45 10.90 0.15 -0.65
CA CYS A 45 11.94 -0.25 -1.59
C CYS A 45 13.37 0.04 -1.13
N ALA A 46 13.55 0.65 0.06
CA ALA A 46 14.86 0.97 0.61
C ALA A 46 15.71 -0.31 0.81
N ALA A 47 16.68 -0.56 -0.07
CA ALA A 47 17.48 -1.78 -0.02
C ALA A 47 18.40 -1.87 1.20
N GLN A 48 18.80 -0.71 1.74
CA GLN A 48 19.56 -0.61 2.98
C GLN A 48 18.57 -0.37 4.12
N ARG A 49 18.28 -1.43 4.89
CA ARG A 49 17.34 -1.38 6.02
C ARG A 49 17.96 -0.86 7.31
N GLU A 50 19.27 -1.06 7.44
CA GLU A 50 20.03 -0.64 8.61
C GLU A 50 20.52 0.80 8.47
N VAL A 51 20.48 1.55 9.55
CA VAL A 51 21.04 2.90 9.66
C VAL A 51 22.56 2.83 9.47
N ARG A 52 23.10 3.61 8.54
CA ARG A 52 24.54 3.71 8.24
C ARG A 52 25.05 5.15 8.23
N GLY A 53 24.16 6.13 8.16
CA GLY A 53 24.55 7.55 8.18
C GLY A 53 23.37 8.49 8.39
N GLY A 54 23.69 9.78 8.45
CA GLY A 54 22.65 10.81 8.53
C GLY A 54 21.77 10.81 7.28
N GLY A 55 20.46 10.99 7.48
CA GLY A 55 19.45 10.97 6.42
C GLY A 55 18.83 9.60 6.15
N ASP A 56 19.26 8.55 6.85
CA ASP A 56 18.54 7.27 6.88
C ASP A 56 17.27 7.39 7.77
N LEU A 57 16.29 6.51 7.53
CA LEU A 57 15.07 6.43 8.33
C LEU A 57 15.36 5.89 9.74
N ASP A 58 14.58 6.31 10.72
CA ASP A 58 14.73 5.86 12.10
C ASP A 58 14.39 4.37 12.23
N MET A 59 15.16 3.67 13.07
CA MET A 59 14.96 2.24 13.36
C MET A 59 14.95 1.99 14.86
N ASP A 60 16.06 2.28 15.53
CA ASP A 60 16.21 2.06 16.98
C ASP A 60 16.45 3.38 17.76
N GLU A 61 16.73 4.48 17.04
CA GLU A 61 16.96 5.82 17.60
C GLU A 61 16.00 6.83 16.98
N ASN A 62 15.44 7.72 17.80
CA ASN A 62 14.42 8.68 17.37
C ASN A 62 15.06 10.01 16.96
N TRP A 63 15.52 10.12 15.71
CA TRP A 63 16.09 11.35 15.15
C TRP A 63 15.03 12.26 14.50
N HIS A 64 13.90 11.70 14.05
CA HIS A 64 12.89 12.44 13.29
C HIS A 64 11.48 12.37 13.89
N GLY A 65 11.19 11.45 14.81
CA GLY A 65 9.85 11.21 15.35
C GLY A 65 9.22 12.37 16.12
N PRO A 66 7.90 12.28 16.39
CA PRO A 66 7.06 13.37 16.91
C PRO A 66 7.41 13.84 18.33
N GLU A 67 8.20 13.08 19.08
CA GLU A 67 8.70 13.47 20.42
C GLU A 67 9.91 14.42 20.35
N ARG A 68 10.32 14.84 19.13
CA ARG A 68 11.41 15.78 18.88
C ARG A 68 10.93 17.22 18.99
N THR A 69 11.73 18.06 19.65
CA THR A 69 11.51 19.51 19.68
C THR A 69 12.59 20.22 18.84
N PHE A 70 12.15 21.14 17.97
CA PHE A 70 12.99 21.84 16.98
C PHE A 70 14.31 22.47 17.48
N PRO A 71 14.51 22.83 18.77
CA PRO A 71 15.81 23.35 19.22
C PRO A 71 16.93 22.29 19.36
N GLU A 72 16.61 21.02 19.60
CA GLU A 72 17.60 19.99 20.00
C GLU A 72 18.01 19.03 18.87
N HIS A 73 17.57 19.32 17.64
CA HIS A 73 17.58 18.37 16.52
C HIS A 73 18.94 17.80 16.09
N ASN A 74 20.07 18.31 16.58
CA ASN A 74 21.39 17.91 16.10
C ASN A 74 22.33 17.31 17.17
N ALA A 75 21.89 17.17 18.43
CA ALA A 75 22.78 16.75 19.52
C ALA A 75 22.56 15.29 19.98
N SER A 76 21.30 14.87 20.11
CA SER A 76 20.93 13.52 20.58
C SER A 76 19.53 13.14 20.10
N PRO A 77 19.22 11.84 19.92
CA PRO A 77 17.87 11.40 19.58
C PRO A 77 16.90 11.60 20.76
N GLY A 78 15.61 11.74 20.45
CA GLY A 78 14.52 11.78 21.44
C GLY A 78 14.18 10.38 21.98
N PRO A 79 13.14 10.25 22.83
CA PRO A 79 12.65 8.95 23.26
C PRO A 79 11.98 8.23 22.08
N MET A 80 12.21 6.92 21.94
CA MET A 80 11.60 6.12 20.86
C MET A 80 10.26 5.55 21.32
N PRO A 81 9.17 5.65 20.53
CA PRO A 81 7.94 4.94 20.83
C PRO A 81 8.17 3.43 20.92
N GLU A 82 7.63 2.79 21.96
CA GLU A 82 7.95 1.41 22.32
C GLU A 82 7.66 0.39 21.20
N ASP A 83 6.61 0.61 20.40
CA ASP A 83 6.20 -0.29 19.32
C ASP A 83 6.88 0.00 17.97
N TYR A 84 7.55 1.15 17.83
CA TYR A 84 8.05 1.61 16.53
C TYR A 84 9.19 0.76 15.95
N PRO A 85 10.24 0.37 16.71
CA PRO A 85 11.37 -0.37 16.12
C PRO A 85 10.97 -1.67 15.42
N GLU A 86 9.98 -2.39 15.96
CA GLU A 86 9.48 -3.62 15.36
C GLU A 86 8.68 -3.35 14.08
N ILE A 87 7.91 -2.24 14.05
CA ILE A 87 7.19 -1.81 12.84
C ILE A 87 8.20 -1.39 11.76
N ALA A 88 9.18 -0.56 12.10
CA ALA A 88 10.23 -0.10 11.20
C ALA A 88 10.97 -1.27 10.54
N LYS A 89 11.45 -2.23 11.35
CA LYS A 89 12.10 -3.47 10.88
C LYS A 89 11.22 -4.32 9.96
N ALA A 90 9.91 -4.33 10.19
CA ALA A 90 8.97 -5.11 9.39
C ALA A 90 8.60 -4.46 8.04
N VAL A 91 8.78 -3.14 7.91
CA VAL A 91 8.30 -2.32 6.78
C VAL A 91 9.43 -1.78 5.90
N ILE A 92 10.48 -1.21 6.50
CA ILE A 92 11.55 -0.54 5.75
C ILE A 92 12.27 -1.57 4.88
N GLY A 93 12.32 -1.30 3.58
CA GLY A 93 12.92 -2.19 2.60
C GLY A 93 12.19 -3.52 2.40
N ARG A 94 10.97 -3.68 2.93
CA ARG A 94 10.21 -4.93 2.85
C ARG A 94 10.06 -5.45 1.42
N TRP A 95 9.94 -4.55 0.44
CA TRP A 95 9.76 -4.86 -0.98
C TRP A 95 11.05 -4.66 -1.80
N ALA A 96 12.18 -4.38 -1.16
CA ALA A 96 13.45 -4.18 -1.86
C ALA A 96 13.83 -5.43 -2.67
N GLY A 97 13.97 -5.27 -3.99
CA GLY A 97 14.32 -6.34 -4.92
C GLY A 97 13.14 -7.21 -5.41
N ASP A 98 11.93 -6.98 -4.91
CA ASP A 98 10.73 -7.70 -5.34
C ASP A 98 10.13 -7.10 -6.63
N ARG A 99 9.23 -7.85 -7.27
CA ARG A 99 8.46 -7.44 -8.45
C ARG A 99 7.25 -6.61 -8.01
N ILE A 100 7.36 -5.30 -8.20
CA ILE A 100 6.33 -4.32 -7.83
C ILE A 100 5.61 -3.82 -9.09
N ALA A 101 4.30 -3.63 -9.01
CA ALA A 101 3.49 -3.07 -10.09
C ALA A 101 2.47 -2.05 -9.57
N LEU A 102 2.06 -1.12 -10.42
CA LEU A 102 0.82 -0.37 -10.26
C LEU A 102 -0.23 -1.02 -11.15
N VAL A 103 -1.33 -1.47 -10.56
CA VAL A 103 -2.39 -2.17 -11.30
C VAL A 103 -3.70 -1.45 -11.08
N GLY A 104 -4.39 -1.15 -12.18
CA GLY A 104 -5.66 -0.45 -12.15
C GLY A 104 -6.87 -1.36 -12.30
N ASP A 105 -8.04 -0.84 -11.94
CA ASP A 105 -9.33 -1.55 -12.04
C ASP A 105 -9.73 -1.89 -13.49
N TYR A 106 -9.14 -1.23 -14.48
CA TYR A 106 -9.32 -1.53 -15.91
C TYR A 106 -8.20 -2.39 -16.52
N ALA A 107 -7.31 -2.97 -15.69
CA ALA A 107 -6.20 -3.77 -16.21
C ALA A 107 -6.70 -4.95 -17.07
N GLU A 108 -6.01 -5.18 -18.18
CA GLU A 108 -6.20 -6.36 -19.00
C GLU A 108 -5.20 -7.45 -18.61
N ARG A 109 -5.58 -8.71 -18.84
CA ARG A 109 -4.74 -9.86 -18.46
C ARG A 109 -3.33 -9.83 -19.05
N SER A 110 -3.17 -9.19 -20.20
CA SER A 110 -1.89 -9.05 -20.92
C SER A 110 -0.99 -7.92 -20.43
N ASP A 111 -1.47 -7.05 -19.54
CA ASP A 111 -0.67 -5.92 -19.03
C ASP A 111 0.51 -6.37 -18.15
N LEU A 112 0.43 -7.58 -17.59
CA LEU A 112 1.53 -8.27 -16.92
C LEU A 112 1.73 -9.68 -17.51
N PRO A 113 2.90 -10.32 -17.25
CA PRO A 113 3.09 -11.72 -17.62
C PRO A 113 1.91 -12.61 -17.18
N PRO A 114 1.41 -13.54 -18.04
CA PRO A 114 0.14 -14.25 -17.81
C PRO A 114 -0.02 -14.98 -16.47
N ARG A 115 1.10 -15.31 -15.81
CA ARG A 115 1.12 -15.93 -14.47
C ARG A 115 0.56 -15.05 -13.35
N PHE A 116 0.45 -13.73 -13.58
CA PHE A 116 -0.02 -12.78 -12.56
C PHE A 116 -1.51 -12.43 -12.68
N ASN A 117 -2.15 -12.72 -13.82
CA ASN A 117 -3.56 -12.37 -14.07
C ASN A 117 -3.90 -10.91 -13.68
N ALA A 118 -3.27 -9.94 -14.35
CA ALA A 118 -3.35 -8.52 -14.00
C ALA A 118 -4.79 -7.99 -13.81
N ASP A 119 -5.73 -8.48 -14.63
CA ASP A 119 -7.15 -8.12 -14.61
C ASP A 119 -7.91 -8.53 -13.34
N LEU A 120 -7.29 -9.35 -12.48
CA LEU A 120 -7.86 -9.80 -11.21
C LEU A 120 -7.26 -9.08 -10.00
N ILE A 121 -6.07 -8.49 -10.15
CA ILE A 121 -5.26 -8.02 -9.01
C ILE A 121 -5.99 -6.92 -8.25
N TYR A 122 -6.63 -5.97 -8.94
CA TYR A 122 -7.34 -4.88 -8.30
C TYR A 122 -8.48 -5.40 -7.40
N ASP A 123 -9.27 -6.34 -7.92
CA ASP A 123 -10.34 -7.02 -7.17
C ASP A 123 -9.76 -7.78 -5.98
N LEU A 124 -8.63 -8.49 -6.16
CA LEU A 124 -7.97 -9.25 -5.10
C LEU A 124 -7.31 -8.41 -3.99
N CYS A 125 -7.19 -7.10 -4.18
CA CYS A 125 -6.70 -6.17 -3.18
C CYS A 125 -7.85 -5.61 -2.33
N GLU A 126 -8.77 -6.46 -1.92
CA GLU A 126 -9.94 -6.13 -1.09
C GLU A 126 -10.13 -7.20 -0.01
N PRO A 127 -10.91 -6.94 1.05
CA PRO A 127 -11.33 -7.99 1.98
C PRO A 127 -12.02 -9.14 1.25
N GLU A 128 -11.84 -10.37 1.73
CA GLU A 128 -12.38 -11.57 1.06
C GLU A 128 -13.89 -11.48 0.79
N GLU A 129 -14.66 -10.92 1.71
CA GLU A 129 -16.11 -10.71 1.55
C GLU A 129 -16.41 -9.87 0.29
N THR A 130 -15.71 -8.74 0.12
CA THR A 130 -15.85 -7.86 -1.05
C THR A 130 -15.43 -8.55 -2.34
N ILE A 131 -14.42 -9.43 -2.30
CA ILE A 131 -14.02 -10.24 -3.46
C ILE A 131 -15.14 -11.21 -3.84
N ARG A 132 -15.79 -11.85 -2.86
CA ARG A 132 -16.93 -12.76 -3.11
C ARG A 132 -18.12 -12.03 -3.71
N GLU A 133 -18.43 -10.84 -3.21
CA GLU A 133 -19.44 -9.95 -3.81
C GLU A 133 -19.10 -9.60 -5.27
N ALA A 134 -17.83 -9.31 -5.57
CA ALA A 134 -17.38 -9.04 -6.94
C ALA A 134 -17.53 -10.27 -7.86
N ILE A 135 -17.22 -11.48 -7.37
CA ILE A 135 -17.42 -12.73 -8.10
C ILE A 135 -18.90 -12.92 -8.45
N GLU A 136 -19.80 -12.75 -7.47
CA GLU A 136 -21.25 -12.86 -7.68
C GLU A 136 -21.75 -11.81 -8.69
N TYR A 137 -21.28 -10.57 -8.56
CA TYR A 137 -21.59 -9.50 -9.50
C TYR A 137 -21.17 -9.88 -10.93
N TYR A 138 -19.95 -10.38 -11.14
CA TYR A 138 -19.47 -10.77 -12.47
C TYR A 138 -20.26 -11.94 -13.04
N ARG A 139 -20.67 -12.91 -12.22
CA ARG A 139 -21.56 -14.03 -12.64
C ARG A 139 -22.91 -13.52 -13.10
N LYS A 140 -23.57 -12.71 -12.28
CA LYS A 140 -24.88 -12.11 -12.61
C LYS A 140 -24.80 -11.24 -13.87
N TYR A 141 -23.78 -10.39 -13.96
CA TYR A 141 -23.57 -9.54 -15.13
C TYR A 141 -23.31 -10.37 -16.41
N ALA A 142 -22.58 -11.49 -16.29
CA ALA A 142 -22.37 -12.41 -17.39
C ALA A 142 -23.67 -13.06 -17.90
N GLU A 143 -24.58 -13.41 -17.00
CA GLU A 143 -25.89 -13.98 -17.34
C GLU A 143 -26.82 -12.94 -17.97
N GLU A 144 -27.01 -11.80 -17.30
CA GLU A 144 -27.94 -10.74 -17.74
C GLU A 144 -27.57 -10.18 -19.12
N TRP A 145 -26.27 -10.05 -19.40
CA TRP A 145 -25.76 -9.44 -20.63
C TRP A 145 -25.13 -10.45 -21.60
N ASN A 146 -25.23 -11.76 -21.32
CA ASN A 146 -24.65 -12.85 -22.11
C ASN A 146 -23.13 -12.66 -22.37
N ARG A 147 -22.39 -12.21 -21.36
CA ARG A 147 -20.95 -11.90 -21.41
C ARG A 147 -20.09 -13.07 -20.92
N LYS A 148 -19.78 -13.99 -21.82
CA LYS A 148 -18.97 -15.20 -21.53
C LYS A 148 -17.57 -14.90 -20.98
N ASP A 149 -17.00 -13.75 -21.31
CA ASP A 149 -15.72 -13.28 -20.80
C ASP A 149 -15.78 -12.95 -19.30
N MET A 150 -16.89 -12.39 -18.83
CA MET A 150 -17.11 -12.05 -17.42
C MET A 150 -17.36 -13.30 -16.56
N ALA A 151 -18.10 -14.29 -17.08
CA ALA A 151 -18.21 -15.60 -16.41
C ALA A 151 -16.83 -16.24 -16.20
N LYS A 152 -15.98 -16.22 -17.23
CA LYS A 152 -14.60 -16.71 -17.13
C LYS A 152 -13.75 -15.88 -16.17
N LYS A 153 -13.94 -14.55 -16.10
CA LYS A 153 -13.26 -13.70 -15.12
C LYS A 153 -13.65 -14.11 -13.71
N ALA A 154 -14.93 -14.30 -13.43
CA ALA A 154 -15.44 -14.74 -12.13
C ALA A 154 -14.85 -16.09 -11.70
N ASP A 155 -14.86 -17.10 -12.58
CA ASP A 155 -14.28 -18.42 -12.29
C ASP A 155 -12.77 -18.35 -12.01
N ARG A 156 -12.04 -17.49 -12.72
CA ARG A 156 -10.61 -17.27 -12.45
C ARG A 156 -10.39 -16.55 -11.12
N LEU A 157 -11.22 -15.55 -10.80
CA LEU A 157 -11.12 -14.77 -9.57
C LEU A 157 -11.41 -15.66 -8.36
N GLU A 158 -12.47 -16.46 -8.42
CA GLU A 158 -12.82 -17.45 -7.39
C GLU A 158 -11.69 -18.46 -7.18
N LYS A 159 -11.17 -19.02 -8.28
CA LYS A 159 -10.04 -19.96 -8.21
C LYS A 159 -8.79 -19.32 -7.59
N GLU A 160 -8.42 -18.11 -8.02
CA GLU A 160 -7.23 -17.41 -7.51
C GLU A 160 -7.39 -17.05 -6.01
N LEU A 161 -8.61 -16.68 -5.60
CA LEU A 161 -8.95 -16.45 -4.19
C LEU A 161 -8.84 -17.74 -3.36
N GLU A 162 -9.38 -18.86 -3.83
CA GLU A 162 -9.31 -20.15 -3.13
C GLU A 162 -7.88 -20.68 -3.03
N GLU A 163 -7.07 -20.54 -4.09
CA GLU A 163 -5.70 -21.07 -4.13
C GLU A 163 -4.70 -20.21 -3.35
N LYS A 164 -4.86 -18.88 -3.35
CA LYS A 164 -3.83 -17.95 -2.85
C LYS A 164 -4.32 -16.91 -1.86
N GLY A 165 -5.63 -16.79 -1.67
CA GLY A 165 -6.23 -15.75 -0.83
C GLY A 165 -6.13 -14.33 -1.42
N PRO A 166 -6.73 -13.35 -0.72
CA PRO A 166 -6.59 -11.94 -1.05
C PRO A 166 -5.13 -11.48 -0.96
N TYR A 167 -4.81 -10.36 -1.61
CA TYR A 167 -3.56 -9.66 -1.32
C TYR A 167 -3.65 -9.07 0.10
N ARG A 168 -2.54 -9.14 0.84
CA ARG A 168 -2.46 -8.57 2.18
C ARG A 168 -2.31 -7.05 2.10
N ASP A 169 -3.22 -6.34 2.74
CA ASP A 169 -3.09 -4.91 2.97
C ASP A 169 -2.00 -4.66 4.04
N ILE A 170 -0.99 -3.85 3.70
CA ILE A 170 0.07 -3.43 4.64
C ILE A 170 0.04 -1.91 4.92
N SER A 171 -0.99 -1.21 4.47
CA SER A 171 -1.07 0.26 4.50
C SER A 171 -0.93 0.83 5.90
N ASP A 172 -1.53 0.19 6.91
CA ASP A 172 -1.47 0.67 8.30
C ASP A 172 -0.05 0.58 8.87
N MET A 173 0.71 -0.47 8.51
CA MET A 173 2.11 -0.59 8.93
C MET A 173 2.98 0.49 8.26
N VAL A 174 2.74 0.75 6.98
CA VAL A 174 3.44 1.78 6.22
C VAL A 174 3.11 3.18 6.74
N ALA A 175 1.84 3.44 7.04
CA ALA A 175 1.37 4.69 7.60
C ALA A 175 2.13 5.03 8.90
N ARG A 176 2.29 4.06 9.81
CA ARG A 176 3.05 4.26 11.06
C ARG A 176 4.50 4.70 10.85
N VAL A 177 5.17 4.19 9.80
CA VAL A 177 6.53 4.64 9.45
C VAL A 177 6.50 6.08 8.94
N ILE A 178 5.57 6.42 8.04
CA ILE A 178 5.43 7.79 7.51
C ILE A 178 5.11 8.80 8.61
N GLU A 179 4.19 8.45 9.52
CA GLU A 179 3.80 9.28 10.67
C GLU A 179 4.99 9.64 11.56
N HIS A 180 5.85 8.66 11.84
CA HIS A 180 7.07 8.88 12.60
C HIS A 180 8.05 9.77 11.84
N GLU A 181 8.40 9.39 10.60
CA GLU A 181 9.43 10.07 9.82
C GLU A 181 9.08 11.52 9.45
N LEU A 182 7.79 11.85 9.37
CA LEU A 182 7.30 13.17 8.99
C LEU A 182 6.67 13.95 10.14
N CYS A 183 6.82 13.48 11.39
CA CYS A 183 6.26 14.12 12.58
C CYS A 183 4.76 14.48 12.43
N GLY A 184 3.94 13.54 12.01
CA GLY A 184 2.52 13.79 11.82
C GLY A 184 1.66 12.55 11.96
N LYS A 185 0.37 12.69 11.63
CA LYS A 185 -0.62 11.65 11.82
C LYS A 185 -1.61 11.59 10.68
N TYR A 186 -1.95 10.37 10.27
CA TYR A 186 -3.10 10.14 9.40
C TYR A 186 -4.39 10.16 10.23
N VAL A 187 -5.35 10.99 9.82
CA VAL A 187 -6.67 11.11 10.44
C VAL A 187 -7.78 10.76 9.45
N GLY A 188 -8.91 10.25 9.96
CA GLY A 188 -10.06 9.83 9.16
C GLY A 188 -10.27 8.31 9.13
N ASP A 189 -11.47 7.89 8.73
CA ASP A 189 -11.84 6.50 8.49
C ASP A 189 -11.95 6.26 6.97
N GLY A 190 -11.40 5.15 6.48
CA GLY A 190 -11.22 4.92 5.04
C GLY A 190 -10.17 5.85 4.41
N TRP A 191 -10.61 6.95 3.77
CA TRP A 191 -9.71 7.93 3.18
C TRP A 191 -9.17 8.88 4.24
N ARG A 192 -7.87 8.74 4.51
CA ARG A 192 -7.16 9.51 5.52
C ARG A 192 -6.54 10.78 4.95
N THR A 193 -6.32 11.76 5.81
CA THR A 193 -5.55 12.97 5.52
C THR A 193 -4.36 13.01 6.47
N PHE A 194 -3.20 13.47 6.01
CA PHE A 194 -2.02 13.64 6.87
C PHE A 194 -2.05 15.03 7.51
N GLU A 195 -1.99 15.07 8.84
CA GLU A 195 -1.88 16.28 9.64
C GLU A 195 -0.51 16.31 10.31
N PHE A 196 0.25 17.38 10.08
CA PHE A 196 1.49 17.60 10.81
C PHE A 196 1.17 17.97 12.27
N HIS A 197 2.02 17.55 13.21
CA HIS A 197 1.92 18.06 14.57
C HIS A 197 2.12 19.59 14.55
N GLU A 198 1.19 20.32 15.17
CA GLU A 198 1.36 21.75 15.41
C GLU A 198 2.43 21.95 16.51
N ASP A 199 3.37 22.87 16.26
CA ASP A 199 4.40 23.29 17.22
C ASP A 199 3.83 23.98 18.47
#